data_AF-A0A0D6P5A2-F1
#
_entry.id   AF-A0A0D6P5A2-F1
#
_cell.length_a   1.000
_cell.length_b   1.000
_cell.length_c   1.000
_cell.angle_alpha   90.00
_cell.angle_beta   90.00
_cell.angle_gamma   90.00
#
_symmetry.space_group_name_H-M   'P 1'
#
loop_
_entity.id
_entity.type
_entity.pdbx_description
1 polymer ?
#
loop_
_entity_poly.entity_id
_entity_poly.type
_entity_poly.pdbx_seq_one_letter_code
_entity_poly.pdbx_strand_id
1 'polypeptide(L)'
;MSRRIAVRTTALFGAPLLGAALLLAGIAPARAAPAPDRCTAFAADFDRATVAHAQAIGPDACRFHDVAVRTDGPAHLHIDTVTVQHIDFDRAARHALQPALHVVLTGARFAGPASRPLTSYIMSVTARVFDAVLDYRYDPRAGTLVVSQLAISGPHLGGLTMSGAVDGVTPAAVERPGAAAASGIRLRRLSLRLANDGLVEAFVVPPLAGWLLAGAPDPAARVAEMKPVAVLYLMATLGRMGVPNASIAALVQFITDMPHPRPTLTVEGRFDPPLSVADMAAIAAGQPPAPVPGRQLTVSYP
;
A
#
# COMPACT_ATOMS: atom_id res chain seq x y z
N MET A 1 4.25 42.38 -7.12
CA MET A 1 4.48 41.24 -8.03
C MET A 1 4.07 39.95 -7.31
N SER A 2 2.86 39.47 -7.59
CA SER A 2 2.24 38.31 -6.92
C SER A 2 2.59 37.04 -7.71
N ARG A 3 3.46 36.19 -7.16
CA ARG A 3 3.72 34.84 -7.72
C ARG A 3 2.66 33.90 -7.16
N ARG A 4 1.68 33.56 -7.99
CA ARG A 4 0.75 32.45 -7.75
C ARG A 4 1.55 31.16 -7.75
N ILE A 5 1.70 30.54 -6.58
CA ILE A 5 2.22 29.19 -6.45
C ILE A 5 1.12 28.26 -6.96
N ALA A 6 1.34 27.66 -8.13
CA ALA A 6 0.50 26.61 -8.67
C ALA A 6 0.66 25.37 -7.77
N VAL A 7 -0.29 25.17 -6.87
CA VAL A 7 -0.42 23.96 -6.07
C VAL A 7 -0.84 22.83 -7.02
N ARG A 8 0.12 21.99 -7.42
CA ARG A 8 -0.17 20.70 -8.06
C ARG A 8 -0.75 19.78 -7.00
N THR A 9 -2.07 19.74 -6.92
CA THR A 9 -2.85 18.86 -6.06
C THR A 9 -2.75 17.42 -6.57
N THR A 10 -1.70 16.71 -6.17
CA THR A 10 -1.57 15.25 -6.31
C THR A 10 -1.51 14.67 -4.90
N ALA A 11 -2.58 14.86 -4.13
CA ALA A 11 -2.70 14.35 -2.77
C ALA A 11 -3.61 13.11 -2.78
N LEU A 12 -3.03 11.96 -3.09
CA LEU A 12 -3.62 10.64 -2.79
C LEU A 12 -3.29 10.28 -1.33
N PHE A 13 -3.90 10.98 -0.38
CA PHE A 13 -4.00 10.44 0.99
C PHE A 13 -5.06 9.33 0.96
N GLY A 14 -4.60 8.08 0.97
CA GLY A 14 -5.47 6.90 1.01
C GLY A 14 -5.02 5.73 0.14
N ALA A 15 -4.01 5.90 -0.73
CA ALA A 15 -3.61 4.88 -1.69
C ALA A 15 -2.16 4.33 -1.62
N PRO A 16 -1.31 4.54 -0.58
CA PRO A 16 0.04 3.96 -0.65
C PRO A 16 0.08 2.46 -0.33
N LEU A 17 -0.88 1.91 0.43
CA LEU A 17 -0.91 0.47 0.75
C LEU A 17 -1.59 -0.38 -0.32
N LEU A 18 -2.56 0.17 -1.05
CA LEU A 18 -3.06 -0.44 -2.30
C LEU A 18 -2.05 -0.28 -3.44
N GLY A 19 -1.30 0.82 -3.46
CA GLY A 19 -0.21 1.07 -4.43
C GLY A 19 0.96 0.10 -4.29
N ALA A 20 1.34 -0.29 -3.07
CA ALA A 20 2.42 -1.26 -2.83
C ALA A 20 2.07 -2.68 -3.33
N ALA A 21 0.81 -3.10 -3.23
CA ALA A 21 0.34 -4.35 -3.83
C ALA A 21 0.19 -4.27 -5.37
N LEU A 22 -0.01 -3.06 -5.92
CA LEU A 22 -0.13 -2.80 -7.36
C LEU A 22 1.20 -2.49 -8.07
N LEU A 23 2.31 -2.35 -7.33
CA LEU A 23 3.65 -2.07 -7.88
C LEU A 23 4.30 -3.29 -8.58
N LEU A 24 3.58 -4.40 -8.71
CA LEU A 24 3.96 -5.56 -9.52
C LEU A 24 3.40 -5.52 -10.96
N ALA A 25 2.86 -4.40 -11.44
CA ALA A 25 2.24 -4.31 -12.78
C ALA A 25 2.94 -3.33 -13.76
N GLY A 26 4.26 -3.18 -13.67
CA GLY A 26 5.06 -2.48 -14.69
C GLY A 26 5.53 -3.47 -15.77
N ILE A 27 5.25 -3.18 -17.04
CA ILE A 27 5.61 -4.05 -18.18
C ILE A 27 6.31 -3.19 -19.25
N ALA A 28 7.45 -3.66 -19.76
CA ALA A 28 8.13 -3.18 -20.95
C ALA A 28 8.54 -4.39 -21.83
N PRO A 29 8.73 -4.25 -23.16
CA PRO A 29 8.84 -5.40 -24.05
C PRO A 29 10.25 -5.99 -24.03
N ALA A 30 10.37 -7.32 -23.92
CA ALA A 30 11.63 -8.04 -24.11
C ALA A 30 11.51 -9.12 -25.20
N ARG A 31 12.56 -9.21 -26.02
CA ARG A 31 12.71 -10.11 -27.17
C ARG A 31 12.78 -11.58 -26.75
N ALA A 32 12.28 -12.44 -27.65
CA ALA A 32 12.16 -13.88 -27.48
C ALA A 32 13.52 -14.59 -27.32
N ALA A 33 13.70 -15.19 -26.14
CA ALA A 33 14.67 -16.24 -25.81
C ALA A 33 13.96 -17.62 -25.89
N PRO A 34 14.65 -18.79 -25.84
CA PRO A 34 14.00 -20.09 -25.94
C PRO A 34 12.93 -20.26 -24.85
N ALA A 35 11.82 -20.93 -25.20
CA ALA A 35 10.59 -20.98 -24.40
C ALA A 35 10.89 -21.35 -22.94
N PRO A 36 10.84 -20.37 -22.02
CA PRO A 36 11.08 -20.63 -20.62
C PRO A 36 9.99 -21.55 -20.07
N ASP A 37 10.26 -22.26 -18.98
CA ASP A 37 9.16 -22.84 -18.20
C ASP A 37 8.16 -21.73 -17.84
N ARG A 38 6.89 -22.09 -17.64
CA ARG A 38 5.80 -21.11 -17.42
C ARG A 38 6.06 -20.13 -16.26
N CYS A 39 6.82 -20.53 -15.24
CA CYS A 39 7.14 -19.67 -14.10
C CYS A 39 8.27 -18.71 -14.46
N THR A 40 9.27 -19.15 -15.20
CA THR A 40 10.31 -18.28 -15.77
C THR A 40 9.72 -17.29 -16.78
N ALA A 41 8.76 -17.71 -17.62
CA ALA A 41 8.02 -16.84 -18.52
C ALA A 41 7.21 -15.79 -17.76
N PHE A 42 6.45 -16.22 -16.75
CA PHE A 42 5.69 -15.33 -15.86
C PHE A 42 6.60 -14.34 -15.14
N ALA A 43 7.77 -14.77 -14.65
CA ALA A 43 8.74 -13.89 -13.99
C ALA A 43 9.31 -12.82 -14.94
N ALA A 44 9.45 -13.13 -16.23
CA ALA A 44 9.99 -12.20 -17.23
C ALA A 44 9.06 -11.01 -17.52
N ASP A 45 7.77 -11.11 -17.18
CA ASP A 45 6.80 -10.02 -17.36
C ASP A 45 6.98 -8.89 -16.34
N PHE A 46 7.76 -9.09 -15.27
CA PHE A 46 7.99 -8.10 -14.22
C PHE A 46 9.29 -7.31 -14.46
N ASP A 47 9.21 -6.19 -15.17
CA ASP A 47 10.37 -5.38 -15.60
C ASP A 47 11.21 -4.78 -14.46
N ARG A 48 10.62 -4.65 -13.27
CA ARG A 48 11.26 -4.15 -12.04
C ARG A 48 11.88 -5.26 -11.20
N ALA A 49 11.61 -6.52 -11.48
CA ALA A 49 12.09 -7.64 -10.69
C ALA A 49 13.17 -8.43 -11.44
N THR A 50 14.18 -8.87 -10.71
CA THR A 50 15.12 -9.89 -11.16
C THR A 50 14.93 -11.11 -10.28
N VAL A 51 14.80 -12.28 -10.90
CA VAL A 51 14.60 -13.56 -10.22
C VAL A 51 15.79 -14.45 -10.53
N ALA A 52 16.48 -14.94 -9.48
CA ALA A 52 17.61 -15.85 -9.69
C ALA A 52 17.16 -17.25 -10.10
N HIS A 53 16.09 -17.75 -9.48
CA HIS A 53 15.53 -19.07 -9.77
C HIS A 53 14.01 -19.07 -9.67
N ALA A 54 13.36 -19.68 -10.66
CA ALA A 54 11.92 -19.89 -10.70
C ALA A 54 11.62 -21.40 -10.77
N GLN A 55 10.61 -21.83 -10.01
CA GLN A 55 10.19 -23.21 -9.92
C GLN A 55 8.66 -23.32 -9.94
N ALA A 56 8.12 -24.22 -10.77
CA ALA A 56 6.72 -24.60 -10.67
C ALA A 56 6.50 -25.53 -9.46
N ILE A 57 5.56 -25.17 -8.58
CA ILE A 57 5.21 -25.96 -7.38
C ILE A 57 3.79 -26.54 -7.45
N GLY A 58 3.11 -26.34 -8.59
CA GLY A 58 1.76 -26.80 -8.87
C GLY A 58 1.32 -26.34 -10.26
N PRO A 59 0.14 -26.77 -10.74
CA PRO A 59 -0.39 -26.41 -12.06
C PRO A 59 -0.61 -24.90 -12.23
N ASP A 60 -0.94 -24.20 -11.15
CA ASP A 60 -1.30 -22.78 -11.05
C ASP A 60 -0.43 -22.04 -10.01
N ALA A 61 0.77 -22.56 -9.72
CA ALA A 61 1.61 -22.04 -8.65
C ALA A 61 3.11 -22.04 -9.00
N CYS A 62 3.76 -20.94 -8.64
CA CYS A 62 5.19 -20.71 -8.82
C CYS A 62 5.85 -20.32 -7.50
N ARG A 63 7.10 -20.74 -7.35
CA ARG A 63 8.02 -20.28 -6.30
C ARG A 63 9.23 -19.64 -6.96
N PHE A 64 9.58 -18.46 -6.48
CA PHE A 64 10.73 -17.69 -6.93
C PHE A 64 11.69 -17.52 -5.76
N HIS A 65 12.98 -17.67 -6.02
CA HIS A 65 14.03 -17.52 -5.02
C HIS A 65 14.93 -16.36 -5.38
N ASP A 66 15.42 -15.67 -4.34
CA ASP A 66 16.37 -14.56 -4.48
C ASP A 66 15.86 -13.51 -5.48
N VAL A 67 14.72 -12.90 -5.12
CA VAL A 67 14.04 -11.89 -5.92
C VAL A 67 14.52 -10.52 -5.48
N ALA A 68 15.01 -9.72 -6.43
CA ALA A 68 15.32 -8.32 -6.20
C ALA A 68 14.38 -7.42 -7.00
N VAL A 69 13.65 -6.55 -6.31
CA VAL A 69 12.73 -5.58 -6.90
C VAL A 69 13.31 -4.18 -6.81
N ARG A 70 13.43 -3.52 -7.96
CA ARG A 70 13.84 -2.13 -8.06
C ARG A 70 12.75 -1.23 -7.48
N THR A 71 13.14 -0.34 -6.57
CA THR A 71 12.26 0.75 -6.12
C THR A 71 12.60 2.03 -6.90
N ASP A 72 11.74 3.03 -6.82
CA ASP A 72 11.99 4.34 -7.45
C ASP A 72 13.11 5.14 -6.72
N GLY A 73 13.64 4.62 -5.61
CA GLY A 73 14.74 5.19 -4.83
C GLY A 73 16.06 4.42 -4.97
N PRO A 74 17.10 4.78 -4.18
CA PRO A 74 18.40 4.12 -4.24
C PRO A 74 18.40 2.70 -3.63
N ALA A 75 17.35 2.34 -2.89
CA ALA A 75 17.19 1.02 -2.30
C ALA A 75 16.54 0.04 -3.29
N HIS A 76 16.83 -1.25 -3.14
CA HIS A 76 16.05 -2.32 -3.74
C HIS A 76 15.44 -3.18 -2.64
N LEU A 77 14.31 -3.81 -2.94
CA LEU A 77 13.71 -4.80 -2.07
C LEU A 77 14.28 -6.16 -2.45
N HIS A 78 15.02 -6.77 -1.53
CA HIS A 78 15.48 -8.15 -1.65
C HIS A 78 14.50 -9.07 -0.94
N ILE A 79 14.16 -10.22 -1.54
CA ILE A 79 13.19 -11.17 -1.02
C ILE A 79 13.76 -12.57 -1.21
N ASP A 80 13.89 -13.32 -0.11
CA ASP A 80 14.47 -14.68 -0.15
C ASP A 80 13.58 -15.64 -0.93
N THR A 81 12.26 -15.57 -0.73
CA THR A 81 11.30 -16.40 -1.45
C THR A 81 9.99 -15.67 -1.71
N VAL A 82 9.49 -15.79 -2.94
CA VAL A 82 8.14 -15.37 -3.34
C VAL A 82 7.37 -16.59 -3.79
N THR A 83 6.25 -16.89 -3.15
CA THR A 83 5.31 -17.92 -3.61
C THR A 83 4.06 -17.25 -4.16
N VAL A 84 3.65 -17.64 -5.36
CA VAL A 84 2.43 -17.15 -6.01
C VAL A 84 1.58 -18.36 -6.37
N GLN A 85 0.32 -18.34 -5.96
CA GLN A 85 -0.67 -19.39 -6.23
C GLN A 85 -1.91 -18.81 -6.92
N HIS A 86 -2.72 -19.69 -7.51
CA HIS A 86 -3.92 -19.35 -8.28
C HIS A 86 -3.62 -18.54 -9.55
N ILE A 87 -2.46 -18.78 -10.16
CA ILE A 87 -2.04 -18.13 -11.40
C ILE A 87 -2.85 -18.71 -12.56
N ASP A 88 -3.60 -17.86 -13.24
CA ASP A 88 -4.11 -18.11 -14.58
C ASP A 88 -3.05 -17.62 -15.58
N PHE A 89 -2.21 -18.55 -16.05
CA PHE A 89 -1.10 -18.26 -16.96
C PHE A 89 -1.56 -17.68 -18.30
N ASP A 90 -2.74 -18.06 -18.79
CA ASP A 90 -3.29 -17.52 -20.03
C ASP A 90 -3.66 -16.05 -19.85
N ARG A 91 -4.26 -15.70 -18.72
CA ARG A 91 -4.56 -14.30 -18.37
C ARG A 91 -3.28 -13.53 -18.07
N ALA A 92 -2.30 -14.14 -17.42
CA ALA A 92 -1.02 -13.51 -17.13
C ALA A 92 -0.25 -13.12 -18.41
N ALA A 93 -0.19 -14.03 -19.39
CA ALA A 93 0.44 -13.78 -20.68
C ALA A 93 -0.24 -12.67 -21.51
N ARG A 94 -1.48 -12.32 -21.17
CA ARG A 94 -2.22 -11.18 -21.75
C ARG A 94 -2.21 -9.94 -20.84
N HIS A 95 -1.43 -9.97 -19.77
CA HIS A 95 -1.34 -8.93 -18.76
C HIS A 95 -2.69 -8.56 -18.12
N ALA A 96 -3.62 -9.52 -18.09
CA ALA A 96 -4.95 -9.32 -17.53
C ALA A 96 -4.93 -9.55 -16.01
N LEU A 97 -5.72 -8.73 -15.29
CA LEU A 97 -5.94 -8.87 -13.85
C LEU A 97 -6.41 -10.29 -13.52
N GLN A 98 -5.75 -10.94 -12.57
CA GLN A 98 -6.05 -12.32 -12.15
C GLN A 98 -7.38 -12.38 -11.38
N PRO A 99 -8.17 -13.45 -11.54
CA PRO A 99 -9.44 -13.60 -10.81
C PRO A 99 -9.21 -13.92 -9.32
N ALA A 100 -8.05 -14.47 -8.98
CA ALA A 100 -7.60 -14.65 -7.61
C ALA A 100 -6.08 -14.70 -7.62
N LEU A 101 -5.44 -14.26 -6.53
CA LEU A 101 -4.04 -14.54 -6.25
C LEU A 101 -3.85 -14.72 -4.76
N HIS A 102 -2.96 -15.65 -4.42
CA HIS A 102 -2.36 -15.75 -3.10
C HIS A 102 -0.84 -15.61 -3.26
N VAL A 103 -0.29 -14.56 -2.67
CA VAL A 103 1.14 -14.21 -2.76
C VAL A 103 1.72 -14.18 -1.36
N VAL A 104 2.83 -14.88 -1.16
CA VAL A 104 3.59 -14.89 0.09
C VAL A 104 5.02 -14.47 -0.21
N LEU A 105 5.48 -13.43 0.49
CA LEU A 105 6.87 -12.97 0.51
C LEU A 105 7.47 -13.40 1.84
N THR A 106 8.62 -14.07 1.79
CA THR A 106 9.38 -14.46 2.98
C THR A 106 10.77 -13.87 2.93
N GLY A 107 11.24 -13.32 4.05
CA GLY A 107 12.59 -12.77 4.17
C GLY A 107 12.79 -11.45 3.41
N ALA A 108 11.72 -10.67 3.20
CA ALA A 108 11.80 -9.41 2.49
C ALA A 108 12.56 -8.35 3.30
N ARG A 109 13.41 -7.56 2.64
CA ARG A 109 14.24 -6.54 3.27
C ARG A 109 14.72 -5.50 2.26
N PHE A 110 14.88 -4.26 2.70
CA PHE A 110 15.55 -3.25 1.87
C PHE A 110 17.06 -3.45 1.89
N ALA A 111 17.67 -3.40 0.71
CA ALA A 111 19.10 -3.51 0.52
C ALA A 111 19.62 -2.31 -0.31
N GLY A 112 20.87 -1.92 -0.01
CA GLY A 112 21.52 -0.79 -0.65
C GLY A 112 22.15 -1.17 -1.98
N PRO A 113 22.31 -0.22 -2.92
CA PRO A 113 22.71 -0.52 -4.28
C PRO A 113 24.12 -1.12 -4.30
N ALA A 114 24.32 -2.18 -5.08
CA ALA A 114 25.61 -2.87 -5.18
C ALA A 114 26.76 -1.95 -5.62
N SER A 115 26.44 -0.87 -6.36
CA SER A 115 27.40 0.15 -6.79
C SER A 115 27.96 1.03 -5.65
N ARG A 116 27.43 0.92 -4.43
CA ARG A 116 27.89 1.68 -3.25
C ARG A 116 28.16 0.72 -2.07
N PRO A 117 29.34 0.10 -2.00
CA PRO A 117 29.65 -0.95 -1.02
C PRO A 117 29.39 -0.54 0.44
N LEU A 118 29.77 0.68 0.83
CA LEU A 118 29.53 1.18 2.20
C LEU A 118 28.02 1.29 2.51
N THR A 119 27.24 1.88 1.59
CA THR A 119 25.79 2.00 1.76
C THR A 119 25.11 0.63 1.77
N SER A 120 25.54 -0.28 0.89
CA SER A 120 25.05 -1.65 0.84
C SER A 120 25.34 -2.39 2.14
N TYR A 121 26.55 -2.27 2.68
CA TYR A 121 26.91 -2.84 3.98
C TYR A 121 26.06 -2.27 5.12
N ILE A 122 25.95 -0.93 5.23
CA ILE A 122 25.13 -0.28 6.26
C ILE A 122 23.68 -0.77 6.18
N MET A 123 23.10 -0.84 4.98
CA MET A 123 21.74 -1.33 4.80
C MET A 123 21.61 -2.82 5.11
N SER A 124 22.64 -3.63 4.83
CA SER A 124 22.62 -5.06 5.14
C SER A 124 22.58 -5.33 6.66
N VAL A 125 23.29 -4.52 7.45
CA VAL A 125 23.33 -4.69 8.92
C VAL A 125 22.17 -3.97 9.64
N THR A 126 21.54 -3.00 8.99
CA THR A 126 20.35 -2.28 9.51
C THR A 126 19.03 -2.77 8.89
N ALA A 127 19.10 -3.78 8.01
CA ALA A 127 17.95 -4.34 7.34
C ALA A 127 16.95 -4.90 8.34
N ARG A 128 15.71 -4.43 8.26
CA ARG A 128 14.58 -5.02 8.97
C ARG A 128 13.94 -6.05 8.05
N VAL A 129 14.07 -7.32 8.40
CA VAL A 129 13.45 -8.41 7.67
C VAL A 129 11.96 -8.45 8.02
N PHE A 130 11.13 -8.65 7.00
CA PHE A 130 9.70 -8.81 7.13
C PHE A 130 9.17 -9.85 6.14
N ASP A 131 8.03 -10.41 6.49
CA ASP A 131 7.23 -11.25 5.61
C ASP A 131 5.99 -10.48 5.19
N ALA A 132 5.43 -10.82 4.04
CA ALA A 132 4.18 -10.24 3.59
C ALA A 132 3.28 -11.28 2.92
N VAL A 133 1.98 -11.09 3.04
CA VAL A 133 0.96 -11.93 2.41
C VAL A 133 -0.07 -11.06 1.72
N LEU A 134 -0.46 -11.42 0.51
CA LEU A 134 -1.58 -10.84 -0.22
C LEU A 134 -2.49 -11.96 -0.70
N ASP A 135 -3.76 -11.90 -0.31
CA ASP A 135 -4.82 -12.80 -0.74
C ASP A 135 -5.99 -11.96 -1.23
N TYR A 136 -6.34 -12.11 -2.51
CA TYR A 136 -7.49 -11.45 -3.08
C TYR A 136 -8.25 -12.32 -4.07
N ARG A 137 -9.52 -11.93 -4.28
CA ARG A 137 -10.41 -12.45 -5.31
C ARG A 137 -11.10 -11.32 -6.04
N TYR A 138 -11.13 -11.40 -7.37
CA TYR A 138 -11.76 -10.45 -8.26
C TYR A 138 -12.87 -11.13 -9.06
N ASP A 139 -14.07 -10.56 -8.99
CA ASP A 139 -15.20 -10.93 -9.85
C ASP A 139 -15.30 -9.93 -11.00
N PRO A 140 -14.91 -10.29 -12.24
CA PRO A 140 -14.99 -9.40 -13.39
C PRO A 140 -16.43 -9.09 -13.83
N ARG A 141 -17.41 -9.92 -13.46
CA ARG A 141 -18.82 -9.70 -13.82
C ARG A 141 -19.46 -8.67 -12.89
N ALA A 142 -19.19 -8.78 -11.58
CA ALA A 142 -19.66 -7.83 -10.58
C ALA A 142 -18.79 -6.55 -10.51
N GLY A 143 -17.55 -6.61 -11.02
CA GLY A 143 -16.57 -5.54 -10.83
C GLY A 143 -16.13 -5.40 -9.37
N THR A 144 -16.18 -6.48 -8.59
CA THR A 144 -15.90 -6.47 -7.15
C THR A 144 -14.55 -7.14 -6.89
N LEU A 145 -13.70 -6.47 -6.12
CA LEU A 145 -12.44 -7.00 -5.61
C LEU A 145 -12.55 -7.14 -4.09
N VAL A 146 -12.34 -8.35 -3.60
CA VAL A 146 -12.27 -8.66 -2.17
C VAL A 146 -10.83 -9.01 -1.84
N VAL A 147 -10.22 -8.23 -0.95
CA VAL A 147 -8.92 -8.53 -0.36
C VAL A 147 -9.19 -9.23 0.96
N SER A 148 -9.00 -10.55 0.98
CA SER A 148 -9.16 -11.38 2.18
C SER A 148 -8.12 -11.00 3.21
N GLN A 149 -6.88 -10.78 2.76
CA GLN A 149 -5.76 -10.44 3.62
C GLN A 149 -4.67 -9.70 2.82
N LEU A 150 -4.23 -8.58 3.37
CA LEU A 150 -2.91 -7.99 3.13
C LEU A 150 -2.23 -7.95 4.49
N ALA A 151 -1.17 -8.71 4.68
CA ALA A 151 -0.42 -8.75 5.93
C ALA A 151 1.05 -8.42 5.71
N ILE A 152 1.64 -7.71 6.65
CA ILE A 152 3.09 -7.49 6.77
C ILE A 152 3.45 -7.78 8.22
N SER A 153 4.50 -8.54 8.46
CA SER A 153 4.95 -8.84 9.83
C SER A 153 6.46 -9.01 9.90
N GLY A 154 7.06 -8.67 11.04
CA GLY A 154 8.47 -8.92 11.27
C GLY A 154 8.85 -8.80 12.74
N PRO A 155 9.95 -9.43 13.18
CA PRO A 155 10.35 -9.48 14.59
C PRO A 155 10.59 -8.11 15.26
N HIS A 156 10.86 -7.07 14.47
CA HIS A 156 11.16 -5.70 14.94
C HIS A 156 10.31 -4.65 14.22
N LEU A 157 9.14 -5.08 13.78
CA LEU A 157 8.14 -4.25 13.10
C LEU A 157 6.77 -4.47 13.74
N GLY A 158 6.53 -5.68 14.25
CA GLY A 158 5.23 -6.11 14.72
C GLY A 158 4.43 -6.67 13.55
N GLY A 159 3.19 -6.21 13.36
CA GLY A 159 2.33 -6.70 12.31
C GLY A 159 1.30 -5.67 11.83
N LEU A 160 1.06 -5.62 10.53
CA LEU A 160 -0.05 -4.93 9.91
C LEU A 160 -0.90 -5.97 9.20
N THR A 161 -2.19 -6.00 9.47
CA THR A 161 -3.15 -6.79 8.69
C THR A 161 -4.26 -5.88 8.19
N MET A 162 -4.66 -6.07 6.94
CA MET A 162 -5.71 -5.33 6.29
C MET A 162 -6.59 -6.29 5.47
N SER A 163 -7.89 -6.04 5.46
CA SER A 163 -8.83 -6.71 4.57
C SER A 163 -9.89 -5.72 4.12
N GLY A 164 -10.55 -6.00 3.00
CA GLY A 164 -11.55 -5.09 2.48
C GLY A 164 -12.26 -5.58 1.24
N ALA A 165 -13.29 -4.83 0.87
CA ALA A 165 -14.04 -5.06 -0.37
C ALA A 165 -14.25 -3.73 -1.07
N VAL A 166 -13.98 -3.73 -2.37
CA VAL A 166 -14.20 -2.59 -3.25
C VAL A 166 -15.01 -3.02 -4.48
N ASP A 167 -15.90 -2.14 -4.93
CA ASP A 167 -16.65 -2.31 -6.17
C ASP A 167 -16.12 -1.36 -7.25
N GLY A 168 -16.52 -1.60 -8.50
CA GLY A 168 -16.18 -0.76 -9.65
C GLY A 168 -14.73 -0.94 -10.14
N VAL A 169 -14.08 -2.04 -9.76
CA VAL A 169 -12.76 -2.39 -10.27
C VAL A 169 -12.89 -2.93 -11.68
N THR A 170 -12.23 -2.26 -12.63
CA THR A 170 -12.15 -2.68 -14.03
C THR A 170 -10.72 -3.09 -14.35
N PRO A 171 -10.50 -4.00 -15.33
CA PRO A 171 -9.15 -4.34 -15.77
C PRO A 171 -8.35 -3.11 -16.22
N ALA A 172 -8.99 -2.18 -16.94
CA ALA A 172 -8.38 -0.92 -17.34
C ALA A 172 -7.91 -0.06 -16.15
N ALA A 173 -8.64 -0.09 -15.02
CA ALA A 173 -8.25 0.64 -13.83
C ALA A 173 -7.02 0.05 -13.11
N VAL A 174 -6.78 -1.25 -13.30
CA VAL A 174 -5.59 -1.93 -12.77
C VAL A 174 -4.40 -1.78 -13.72
N GLU A 175 -4.61 -1.90 -15.03
CA GLU A 175 -3.54 -1.78 -16.03
C GLU A 175 -3.00 -0.35 -16.13
N ARG A 176 -3.86 0.66 -15.95
CA ARG A 176 -3.48 2.08 -15.99
C ARG A 176 -4.01 2.79 -14.75
N PRO A 177 -3.36 2.61 -13.59
CA PRO A 177 -3.77 3.29 -12.38
C PRO A 177 -3.67 4.80 -12.57
N GLY A 178 -4.75 5.51 -12.24
CA GLY A 178 -4.83 6.96 -12.39
C GLY A 178 -6.15 7.50 -11.86
N ALA A 179 -6.23 8.82 -11.66
CA ALA A 179 -7.41 9.46 -11.06
C ALA A 179 -8.71 9.17 -11.84
N ALA A 180 -8.64 9.13 -13.18
CA ALA A 180 -9.79 8.79 -14.03
C ALA A 180 -10.21 7.33 -13.87
N ALA A 181 -9.26 6.40 -13.87
CA ALA A 181 -9.47 4.97 -13.65
C ALA A 181 -10.04 4.66 -12.26
N ALA A 182 -9.61 5.41 -11.25
CA ALA A 182 -10.03 5.25 -9.87
C ALA A 182 -11.43 5.83 -9.59
N SER A 183 -11.99 6.66 -10.47
CA SER A 183 -13.28 7.34 -10.25
C SER A 183 -14.47 6.40 -10.04
N GLY A 184 -14.42 5.20 -10.62
CA GLY A 184 -15.45 4.16 -10.47
C GLY A 184 -15.30 3.31 -9.21
N ILE A 185 -14.13 3.36 -8.55
CA ILE A 185 -13.82 2.50 -7.40
C ILE A 185 -14.55 3.00 -6.16
N ARG A 186 -15.22 2.08 -5.46
CA ARG A 186 -15.95 2.38 -4.22
C ARG A 186 -15.62 1.37 -3.13
N LEU A 187 -15.22 1.87 -1.97
CA LEU A 187 -14.90 1.07 -0.79
C LEU A 187 -16.17 0.72 -0.01
N ARG A 188 -16.41 -0.58 0.19
CA ARG A 188 -17.54 -1.12 0.97
C ARG A 188 -17.17 -1.47 2.39
N ARG A 189 -16.00 -2.09 2.55
CA ARG A 189 -15.51 -2.57 3.84
C ARG A 189 -14.01 -2.38 3.92
N LEU A 190 -13.56 -1.99 5.10
CA LEU A 190 -12.16 -1.95 5.47
C LEU A 190 -12.03 -2.52 6.88
N SER A 191 -11.04 -3.37 7.09
CA SER A 191 -10.55 -3.72 8.41
C SER A 191 -9.04 -3.59 8.37
N LEU A 192 -8.49 -2.88 9.34
CA LEU A 192 -7.05 -2.71 9.50
C LEU A 192 -6.71 -2.93 10.96
N ARG A 193 -5.69 -3.72 11.22
CA ARG A 193 -5.09 -3.90 12.53
C ARG A 193 -3.60 -3.69 12.42
N LEU A 194 -3.10 -2.79 13.23
CA LEU A 194 -1.68 -2.52 13.38
C LEU A 194 -1.28 -2.94 14.80
N ALA A 195 -0.34 -3.86 14.89
CA ALA A 195 0.47 -4.15 16.05
C ALA A 195 1.84 -3.48 15.82
N ASN A 196 2.03 -2.25 16.33
CA ASN A 196 3.25 -1.49 16.09
C ASN A 196 4.37 -1.92 17.04
N ASP A 197 5.47 -2.40 16.47
CA ASP A 197 6.75 -2.60 17.15
C ASP A 197 7.89 -2.01 16.29
N GLY A 198 7.64 -0.84 15.67
CA GLY A 198 8.57 -0.17 14.76
C GLY A 198 8.13 -0.11 13.30
N LEU A 199 6.95 -0.66 12.94
CA LEU A 199 6.43 -0.63 11.57
C LEU A 199 6.12 0.79 11.11
N VAL A 200 5.54 1.63 11.97
CA VAL A 200 5.23 3.02 11.62
C VAL A 200 6.52 3.81 11.35
N GLU A 201 7.54 3.60 12.18
CA GLU A 201 8.83 4.26 12.10
C GLU A 201 9.62 3.83 10.86
N ALA A 202 9.56 2.55 10.51
CA ALA A 202 10.24 2.01 9.33
C ALA A 202 9.46 2.30 8.02
N PHE A 203 8.15 2.10 8.08
CA PHE A 203 7.12 2.17 7.03
C PHE A 203 6.66 3.56 6.61
N VAL A 204 6.17 4.28 7.60
CA VAL A 204 5.22 5.38 7.41
C VAL A 204 5.91 6.71 7.58
N VAL A 205 6.78 6.84 8.58
CA VAL A 205 7.50 8.07 8.87
C VAL A 205 8.43 8.50 7.73
N PRO A 206 9.27 7.64 7.11
CA PRO A 206 10.21 8.10 6.07
C PRO A 206 9.55 8.74 4.85
N PRO A 207 8.52 8.14 4.19
CA PRO A 207 7.87 8.79 3.07
C PRO A 207 7.08 10.03 3.49
N LEU A 208 6.44 10.02 4.67
CA LEU A 208 5.76 11.20 5.19
C LEU A 208 6.73 12.34 5.45
N ALA A 209 7.89 12.07 6.05
CA ALA A 209 8.93 13.06 6.31
C ALA A 209 9.48 13.63 5.00
N GLY A 210 9.75 12.78 4.01
CA GLY A 210 10.20 13.20 2.68
C GLY A 210 9.21 14.14 1.99
N TRP A 211 7.91 13.94 2.18
CA TRP A 211 6.87 14.81 1.61
C TRP A 211 6.61 16.08 2.44
N LEU A 212 6.44 15.94 3.75
CA LEU A 212 6.05 17.02 4.67
C LEU A 212 7.19 17.99 4.97
N LEU A 213 8.43 17.48 5.02
CA LEU A 213 9.59 18.20 5.55
C LEU A 213 10.57 18.60 4.45
N ALA A 214 10.22 18.36 3.17
CA ALA A 214 11.02 18.78 2.03
C ALA A 214 11.32 20.29 2.09
N GLY A 215 12.60 20.63 2.21
CA GLY A 215 13.07 22.02 2.28
C GLY A 215 12.78 22.74 3.60
N ALA A 216 12.34 22.03 4.65
CA ALA A 216 12.15 22.63 5.97
C ALA A 216 13.52 22.83 6.67
N PRO A 217 13.83 24.04 7.17
CA PRO A 217 15.07 24.31 7.89
C PRO A 217 15.12 23.63 9.27
N ASP A 218 13.95 23.46 9.90
CA ASP A 218 13.76 22.67 11.13
C ASP A 218 12.59 21.69 10.94
N PRO A 219 12.89 20.42 10.61
CA PRO A 219 11.87 19.39 10.42
C PRO A 219 11.06 19.11 11.69
N ALA A 220 11.67 19.20 12.88
CA ALA A 220 11.00 18.90 14.14
C ALA A 220 9.97 19.98 14.48
N ALA A 221 10.34 21.25 14.34
CA ALA A 221 9.42 22.37 14.50
C ALA A 221 8.24 22.28 13.51
N ARG A 222 8.49 21.95 12.25
CA ARG A 222 7.43 21.79 11.25
C ARG A 222 6.44 20.68 11.61
N VAL A 223 6.91 19.53 12.09
CA VAL A 223 5.99 18.46 12.55
C VAL A 223 5.15 18.96 13.73
N ALA A 224 5.76 19.66 14.69
CA ALA A 224 5.05 20.19 15.85
C ALA A 224 3.96 21.20 15.47
N GLU A 225 4.21 22.05 14.46
CA GLU A 225 3.21 22.99 13.91
C GLU A 225 2.06 22.28 13.17
N MET A 226 2.35 21.20 12.44
CA MET A 226 1.36 20.52 11.60
C MET A 226 0.42 19.61 12.41
N LYS A 227 0.88 19.06 13.54
CA LYS A 227 0.08 18.16 14.37
C LYS A 227 -1.26 18.78 14.82
N PRO A 228 -1.31 19.98 15.44
CA PRO A 228 -2.57 20.63 15.81
C PRO A 228 -3.50 20.88 14.63
N VAL A 229 -2.95 21.27 13.47
CA VAL A 229 -3.72 21.50 12.24
C VAL A 229 -4.36 20.20 11.75
N ALA A 230 -3.59 19.10 11.75
CA ALA A 230 -4.09 17.78 11.38
C ALA A 230 -5.19 17.30 12.33
N VAL A 231 -5.04 17.51 13.64
CA VAL A 231 -6.05 17.15 14.65
C VAL A 231 -7.35 17.92 14.44
N LEU A 232 -7.28 19.25 14.31
CA LEU A 232 -8.45 20.09 14.04
C LEU A 232 -9.17 19.65 12.75
N TYR A 233 -8.39 19.37 11.71
CA TYR A 233 -8.92 18.93 10.44
C TYR A 233 -9.64 17.59 10.53
N LEU A 234 -9.02 16.63 11.23
CA LEU A 234 -9.57 15.30 11.46
C LEU A 234 -10.90 15.40 12.23
N MET A 235 -10.94 16.15 13.32
CA MET A 235 -12.16 16.35 14.12
C MET A 235 -13.29 16.97 13.29
N ALA A 236 -12.97 18.01 12.50
CA ALA A 236 -13.95 18.71 11.68
C ALA A 236 -14.53 17.82 10.57
N THR A 237 -13.72 16.94 9.99
CA THR A 237 -14.11 16.10 8.84
C THR A 237 -14.82 14.83 9.29
N LEU A 238 -14.24 14.09 10.24
CA LEU A 238 -14.82 12.85 10.75
C LEU A 238 -16.13 13.11 11.52
N GLY A 239 -16.21 14.21 12.26
CA GLY A 239 -17.44 14.61 12.94
C GLY A 239 -18.61 14.82 11.98
N ARG A 240 -18.36 15.42 10.80
CA ARG A 240 -19.38 15.60 9.76
C ARG A 240 -19.79 14.30 9.06
N MET A 241 -18.91 13.30 9.06
CA MET A 241 -19.22 11.96 8.55
C MET A 241 -19.95 11.07 9.55
N GLY A 242 -20.31 11.58 10.74
CA GLY A 242 -21.00 10.81 11.78
C GLY A 242 -20.12 9.76 12.45
N VAL A 243 -18.79 9.91 12.36
CA VAL A 243 -17.85 9.01 13.06
C VAL A 243 -18.00 9.23 14.57
N PRO A 244 -18.11 8.16 15.39
CA PRO A 244 -18.23 8.30 16.83
C PRO A 244 -17.09 9.10 17.45
N ASN A 245 -17.40 9.98 18.41
CA ASN A 245 -16.40 10.80 19.12
C ASN A 245 -15.26 9.97 19.71
N ALA A 246 -15.55 8.75 20.20
CA ALA A 246 -14.53 7.84 20.71
C ALA A 246 -13.50 7.44 19.64
N SER A 247 -13.95 7.20 18.40
CA SER A 247 -13.07 6.86 17.27
C SER A 247 -12.28 8.06 16.77
N ILE A 248 -12.87 9.26 16.81
CA ILE A 248 -12.15 10.51 16.54
C ILE A 248 -11.05 10.70 17.59
N ALA A 249 -11.36 10.54 18.87
CA ALA A 249 -10.40 10.66 19.97
C ALA A 249 -9.25 9.64 19.83
N ALA A 250 -9.55 8.38 19.48
CA ALA A 250 -8.55 7.35 19.23
C ALA A 250 -7.56 7.74 18.11
N LEU A 251 -8.06 8.28 16.99
CA LEU A 251 -7.22 8.75 15.89
C LEU A 251 -6.42 10.01 16.25
N VAL A 252 -7.01 10.94 17.00
CA VAL A 252 -6.30 12.13 17.51
C VAL A 252 -5.13 11.71 18.40
N GLN A 253 -5.35 10.74 19.29
CA GLN A 253 -4.30 10.23 20.15
C GLN A 253 -3.22 9.51 19.35
N PHE A 254 -3.58 8.71 18.34
CA PHE A 254 -2.61 8.09 17.42
C PHE A 254 -1.72 9.12 16.71
N ILE A 255 -2.30 10.19 16.17
CA ILE A 255 -1.54 11.29 15.51
C ILE A 255 -0.65 12.02 16.52
N THR A 256 -1.14 12.21 17.75
CA THR A 256 -0.41 12.90 18.82
C THR A 256 0.84 12.12 19.21
N ASP A 257 0.72 10.80 19.36
CA ASP A 257 1.81 9.89 19.75
C ASP A 257 2.87 9.68 18.65
N MET A 258 2.61 10.11 17.41
CA MET A 258 3.61 10.07 16.33
C MET A 258 4.90 10.82 16.74
N PRO A 259 6.10 10.36 16.34
CA PRO A 259 6.35 9.27 15.39
C PRO A 259 6.28 7.87 16.01
N HIS A 260 6.06 7.76 17.32
CA HIS A 260 6.10 6.50 18.09
C HIS A 260 4.73 6.14 18.67
N PRO A 261 3.74 5.80 17.83
CA PRO A 261 2.43 5.43 18.34
C PRO A 261 2.51 4.14 19.17
N ARG A 262 1.62 4.05 20.14
CA ARG A 262 1.37 2.91 21.00
C ARG A 262 1.16 1.62 20.19
N PRO A 263 1.37 0.45 20.81
CA PRO A 263 1.55 -0.79 20.07
C PRO A 263 0.33 -1.33 19.33
N THR A 264 -0.89 -0.79 19.50
CA THR A 264 -2.06 -1.37 18.84
C THR A 264 -3.02 -0.31 18.33
N LEU A 265 -3.37 -0.37 17.05
CA LEU A 265 -4.44 0.41 16.42
C LEU A 265 -5.35 -0.54 15.65
N THR A 266 -6.67 -0.43 15.85
CA THR A 266 -7.66 -1.14 15.04
C THR A 266 -8.60 -0.13 14.39
N VAL A 267 -8.85 -0.32 13.10
CA VAL A 267 -9.76 0.47 12.28
C VAL A 267 -10.72 -0.47 11.57
N GLU A 268 -12.01 -0.24 11.73
CA GLU A 268 -13.06 -0.99 11.07
C GLU A 268 -14.03 -0.03 10.39
N GLY A 269 -14.25 -0.22 9.09
CA GLY A 269 -15.11 0.59 8.26
C GLY A 269 -16.15 -0.26 7.55
N ARG A 270 -17.42 0.15 7.63
CA ARG A 270 -18.52 -0.35 6.81
C ARG A 270 -19.21 0.83 6.17
N PHE A 271 -19.24 0.86 4.85
CA PHE A 271 -19.71 2.01 4.09
C PHE A 271 -20.94 1.62 3.29
N ASP A 272 -22.10 2.05 3.76
CA ASP A 272 -23.37 1.96 3.03
C ASP A 272 -24.04 3.35 3.04
N PRO A 273 -24.00 4.10 1.92
CA PRO A 273 -23.48 3.71 0.61
C PRO A 273 -21.93 3.69 0.58
N PRO A 274 -21.35 2.91 -0.35
CA PRO A 274 -19.90 2.79 -0.52
C PRO A 274 -19.17 4.14 -0.63
N LEU A 275 -17.94 4.20 -0.12
CA LEU A 275 -17.10 5.39 -0.15
C LEU A 275 -16.35 5.48 -1.48
N SER A 276 -16.62 6.51 -2.29
CA SER A 276 -15.96 6.66 -3.59
C SER A 276 -14.53 7.21 -3.44
N VAL A 277 -13.69 7.01 -4.47
CA VAL A 277 -12.37 7.68 -4.52
C VAL A 277 -12.49 9.20 -4.50
N ALA A 278 -13.55 9.77 -5.07
CA ALA A 278 -13.83 11.20 -4.98
C ALA A 278 -14.12 11.65 -3.53
N ASP A 279 -14.89 10.87 -2.77
CA ASP A 279 -15.13 11.14 -1.35
C ASP A 279 -13.82 11.06 -0.55
N MET A 280 -13.00 10.05 -0.81
CA MET A 280 -11.68 9.91 -0.16
C MET A 280 -10.75 11.07 -0.52
N ALA A 281 -10.74 11.52 -1.78
CA ALA A 281 -9.96 12.66 -2.22
C ALA A 281 -10.45 13.97 -1.59
N ALA A 282 -11.76 14.14 -1.41
CA ALA A 282 -12.33 15.28 -0.69
C ALA A 282 -11.90 15.27 0.79
N ILE A 283 -12.02 14.12 1.47
CA ILE A 283 -11.54 13.90 2.85
C ILE A 283 -10.03 14.11 2.97
N ALA A 284 -9.25 13.77 1.94
CA ALA A 284 -7.82 14.05 1.91
C ALA A 284 -7.53 15.54 1.74
N ALA A 285 -8.36 16.25 0.96
CA ALA A 285 -8.10 17.60 0.50
C ALA A 285 -8.63 18.70 1.42
N GLY A 286 -9.10 18.40 2.63
CA GLY A 286 -9.68 19.44 3.47
C GLY A 286 -11.20 19.55 3.38
N GLN A 287 -11.81 18.82 2.45
CA GLN A 287 -13.18 19.09 2.02
C GLN A 287 -14.14 18.11 2.69
N PRO A 288 -15.14 18.60 3.44
CA PRO A 288 -16.15 17.73 4.03
C PRO A 288 -16.93 17.03 2.90
N PRO A 289 -16.93 15.69 2.81
CA PRO A 289 -17.95 15.04 2.00
C PRO A 289 -19.33 15.38 2.59
N ALA A 290 -20.37 15.35 1.75
CA ALA A 290 -21.73 15.47 2.25
C ALA A 290 -21.97 14.40 3.34
N PRO A 291 -22.69 14.71 4.44
CA PRO A 291 -23.04 13.69 5.43
C PRO A 291 -23.86 12.61 4.74
N VAL A 292 -23.37 11.38 4.72
CA VAL A 292 -24.11 10.26 4.14
C VAL A 292 -24.48 9.27 5.25
N PRO A 293 -25.77 9.15 5.59
CA PRO A 293 -26.25 8.17 6.56
C PRO A 293 -25.81 6.75 6.19
N GLY A 294 -25.48 5.93 7.19
CA GLY A 294 -25.16 4.50 7.02
C GLY A 294 -23.68 4.13 6.89
N ARG A 295 -22.78 5.12 6.78
CA ARG A 295 -21.33 4.91 6.90
C ARG A 295 -20.92 4.80 8.37
N GLN A 296 -20.24 3.72 8.73
CA GLN A 296 -19.71 3.46 10.07
C GLN A 296 -18.20 3.30 10.00
N LEU A 297 -17.49 4.07 10.81
CA LEU A 297 -16.06 3.93 11.02
C LEU A 297 -15.81 3.85 12.52
N THR A 298 -15.19 2.76 12.96
CA THR A 298 -14.79 2.55 14.35
C THR A 298 -13.28 2.46 14.40
N VAL A 299 -12.69 3.24 15.30
CA VAL A 299 -11.27 3.21 15.59
C VAL A 299 -11.08 3.00 17.08
N SER A 300 -10.18 2.08 17.43
CA SER A 300 -9.73 1.84 18.79
C SER A 300 -8.21 1.95 18.87
N TYR A 301 -7.74 2.65 19.91
CA TYR A 301 -6.34 2.92 20.16
C TYR A 301 -6.17 3.09 21.67
N PRO A 302 -5.69 2.04 22.37
CA PRO A 302 -5.70 1.95 23.83
C PRO A 302 -4.65 2.86 24.44
#